data_AF-A0A644RGY7-F1
#
_entry.id   AF-A0A644RGY7-F1
#
_cell.length_a   1.000
_cell.length_b   1.000
_cell.length_c   1.000
_cell.angle_alpha   90.00
_cell.angle_beta   90.00
_cell.angle_gamma   90.00
#
_symmetry.space_group_name_H-M   'P 1'
#
loop_
_entity.id
_entity.type
_entity.pdbx_description
1 polymer ?
#
loop_
_entity_poly.entity_id
_entity_poly.type
_entity_poly.pdbx_seq_one_letter_code
_entity_poly.pdbx_strand_id
1 'polypeptide(L)'
;MGGRTIAEAKERVSVTEYRDWVLYRQKYGSLNGMMRTEWAAGLISSVLANVNRGKDSPSFKVTDFTPHINEPSISLEQAMQEWT
;
A
#
# COMPACT_ATOMS: atom_id res chain seq x y z
N MET A 1 -19.85 -0.91 1.58
CA MET A 1 -20.01 -0.61 3.02
C MET A 1 -21.14 0.38 3.19
N GLY A 2 -22.35 -0.06 3.56
CA GLY A 2 -23.45 0.81 4.00
C GLY A 2 -24.02 1.89 3.06
N GLY A 3 -23.55 2.05 1.83
CA GLY A 3 -24.08 3.06 0.91
C GLY A 3 -23.10 3.43 -0.20
N ARG A 4 -23.46 4.46 -0.96
CA ARG A 4 -22.63 5.07 -2.02
C ARG A 4 -21.74 6.17 -1.48
N THR A 5 -22.07 6.73 -0.31
CA THR A 5 -21.31 7.81 0.33
C THR A 5 -20.86 7.45 1.73
N ILE A 6 -19.88 8.19 2.27
CA ILE A 6 -19.43 8.04 3.64
C ILE A 6 -20.56 8.35 4.63
N ALA A 7 -21.42 9.33 4.32
CA ALA A 7 -22.55 9.69 5.18
C ALA A 7 -23.57 8.55 5.28
N GLU A 8 -23.97 7.97 4.15
CA GLU A 8 -24.87 6.82 4.12
C GLU A 8 -24.27 5.62 4.85
N ALA A 9 -22.97 5.37 4.66
CA ALA A 9 -22.29 4.30 5.36
C ALA A 9 -22.32 4.49 6.88
N LYS A 10 -22.13 5.72 7.37
CA LYS A 10 -22.22 6.02 8.81
C LYS A 10 -23.64 5.85 9.37
N GLU A 11 -24.66 6.18 8.57
CA GLU A 11 -26.06 6.06 8.97
C GLU A 11 -26.54 4.60 8.99
N ARG A 12 -26.09 3.79 8.03
CA ARG A 12 -26.65 2.45 7.78
C ARG A 12 -25.83 1.28 8.32
N VAL A 13 -24.51 1.43 8.50
CA VAL A 13 -23.67 0.33 9.01
C VAL A 13 -23.87 0.17 10.51
N SER A 14 -24.29 -1.03 10.91
CA SER A 14 -24.35 -1.38 12.34
C SER A 14 -22.94 -1.57 12.93
N VAL A 15 -22.81 -1.42 14.25
CA VAL A 15 -21.53 -1.63 14.94
C VAL A 15 -20.98 -3.03 14.74
N THR A 16 -21.85 -4.05 14.70
CA THR A 16 -21.46 -5.45 14.47
C THR A 16 -20.90 -5.62 13.06
N GLU A 17 -21.62 -5.16 12.04
CA GLU A 17 -21.15 -5.23 10.65
C GLU A 17 -19.82 -4.49 10.49
N TYR A 18 -19.67 -3.31 11.10
CA TYR A 18 -18.40 -2.59 11.09
C TYR A 18 -17.23 -3.43 11.64
N ARG A 19 -17.44 -4.13 12.77
CA ARG A 19 -16.41 -5.00 13.37
C ARG A 19 -16.04 -6.15 12.45
N ASP A 20 -17.00 -6.77 11.78
CA ASP A 20 -16.73 -7.85 10.81
C ASP A 20 -15.88 -7.32 9.65
N TRP A 21 -16.16 -6.12 9.15
CA TRP A 21 -15.34 -5.48 8.12
C TRP A 21 -13.95 -5.07 8.60
N VAL A 22 -13.79 -4.71 9.88
CA VAL A 22 -12.47 -4.49 10.49
C VAL A 22 -11.66 -5.79 10.47
N LEU A 23 -12.25 -6.91 10.90
CA LEU A 23 -11.60 -8.23 10.87
C LEU A 23 -11.27 -8.64 9.44
N TYR A 24 -12.18 -8.41 8.50
CA TYR A 24 -11.94 -8.67 7.09
C TYR A 24 -10.75 -7.86 6.56
N ARG A 25 -10.69 -6.56 6.85
CA ARG A 25 -9.59 -5.69 6.41
C ARG A 25 -8.25 -6.09 7.06
N GLN A 26 -8.26 -6.50 8.33
CA GLN A 26 -7.05 -6.99 8.99
C GLN A 26 -6.52 -8.26 8.32
N LYS A 27 -7.42 -9.16 7.90
CA LYS A 27 -7.05 -10.43 7.27
C LYS A 27 -6.63 -10.29 5.81
N TYR A 28 -7.31 -9.44 5.04
CA TYR A 28 -7.18 -9.37 3.57
C TYR A 28 -6.62 -8.03 3.04
N GLY A 29 -6.37 -7.07 3.92
CA GLY A 29 -5.92 -5.73 3.56
C GLY A 29 -7.05 -4.80 3.11
N SER A 30 -6.68 -3.72 2.43
CA SER A 30 -7.61 -2.65 2.03
C SER A 30 -8.85 -3.16 1.29
N LEU A 31 -9.98 -2.48 1.50
CA LEU A 31 -11.21 -2.68 0.72
C LEU A 31 -11.10 -2.09 -0.70
N ASN A 32 -10.09 -1.26 -0.96
CA ASN A 32 -9.80 -0.77 -2.30
C ASN A 32 -8.99 -1.82 -3.08
N GLY A 33 -9.68 -2.58 -3.93
CA GLY A 33 -9.06 -3.60 -4.78
C GLY A 33 -8.00 -3.05 -5.72
N MET A 34 -8.17 -1.82 -6.22
CA MET A 34 -7.24 -1.21 -7.18
C MET A 34 -5.88 -0.92 -6.55
N MET A 35 -5.81 -0.63 -5.25
CA MET A 35 -4.52 -0.47 -4.57
C MET A 35 -3.70 -1.76 -4.53
N ARG A 36 -4.37 -2.94 -4.42
CA ARG A 36 -3.67 -4.23 -4.52
C ARG A 36 -3.16 -4.48 -5.93
N THR A 37 -3.94 -4.13 -6.94
CA THR A 37 -3.54 -4.24 -8.35
C THR A 37 -2.37 -3.30 -8.66
N GLU A 38 -2.42 -2.07 -8.19
CA GLU A 38 -1.33 -1.09 -8.33
C GLU A 38 -0.04 -1.62 -7.68
N TRP A 39 -0.13 -2.12 -6.44
CA TRP A 39 1.03 -2.71 -5.76
C TRP A 39 1.63 -3.89 -6.57
N ALA A 40 0.79 -4.79 -7.07
CA ALA A 40 1.25 -5.95 -7.84
C ALA A 40 1.91 -5.52 -9.16
N ALA A 41 1.33 -4.54 -9.86
CA ALA A 41 1.91 -3.98 -11.07
C ALA A 41 3.27 -3.33 -10.77
N GLY A 42 3.35 -2.51 -9.72
CA GLY A 42 4.59 -1.88 -9.30
C GLY A 42 5.70 -2.86 -8.90
N LEU A 43 5.35 -3.98 -8.26
CA LEU A 43 6.28 -5.06 -7.96
C LEU A 43 6.86 -5.67 -9.23
N ILE A 44 6.01 -5.98 -10.22
CA ILE A 44 6.46 -6.57 -11.49
C ILE A 44 7.34 -5.56 -12.25
N SER A 45 6.93 -4.29 -12.30
CA SER A 45 7.69 -3.21 -12.94
C SER A 45 9.06 -3.00 -12.27
N SER A 46 9.14 -2.98 -10.94
CA SER A 46 10.41 -2.79 -10.23
C SER A 46 11.36 -3.98 -10.41
N VAL A 47 10.85 -5.21 -10.43
CA VAL A 47 11.66 -6.40 -10.75
C VAL A 47 12.21 -6.29 -12.17
N LEU A 48 11.34 -5.99 -13.14
CA LEU A 48 11.75 -5.86 -14.54
C LEU A 48 12.79 -4.75 -14.73
N ALA A 49 12.58 -3.59 -14.09
CA ALA A 49 13.51 -2.47 -14.14
C ALA A 49 14.87 -2.83 -13.53
N ASN A 50 14.88 -3.52 -12.39
CA ASN A 50 16.12 -3.94 -11.73
C ASN A 50 16.86 -5.06 -12.47
N VAL A 51 16.16 -5.94 -13.18
CA VAL A 51 16.81 -6.96 -14.02
C VAL A 51 17.51 -6.32 -15.23
N ASN A 52 16.98 -5.21 -15.74
CA ASN A 52 17.50 -4.55 -16.94
C ASN A 52 18.34 -3.30 -16.65
N ARG A 53 18.56 -2.94 -15.38
CA ARG A 53 19.34 -1.74 -15.03
C ARG A 53 20.84 -1.93 -15.31
N GLY A 54 21.52 -0.82 -15.59
CA GLY A 54 22.99 -0.80 -15.68
C GLY A 54 23.63 -1.10 -14.32
N LYS A 55 24.85 -1.65 -14.33
CA LYS A 55 25.58 -2.04 -13.10
C LYS A 55 25.71 -0.87 -12.10
N ASP A 56 25.94 0.32 -12.64
CA ASP A 56 26.15 1.56 -11.86
C ASP A 56 24.86 2.38 -11.65
N SER A 57 23.72 1.91 -12.17
CA SER A 57 22.44 2.59 -11.98
C SER A 57 21.84 2.24 -10.61
N PRO A 58 21.24 3.20 -9.88
CA PRO A 58 20.50 2.92 -8.65
C PRO A 58 19.43 1.85 -8.84
N SER A 59 19.16 1.08 -7.79
CA SER A 59 18.05 0.10 -7.79
C SER A 59 16.71 0.82 -7.71
N PHE A 60 15.73 0.32 -8.44
CA PHE A 60 14.35 0.81 -8.39
C PHE A 60 13.58 0.14 -7.26
N LYS A 61 12.74 0.92 -6.57
CA LYS A 61 11.82 0.46 -5.53
C LYS A 61 10.42 0.25 -6.12
N VAL A 62 9.56 -0.47 -5.41
CA VAL A 62 8.15 -0.64 -5.80
C VAL A 62 7.41 0.71 -5.80
N THR A 63 7.76 1.57 -4.86
CA THR A 63 7.19 2.92 -4.69
C THR A 63 7.48 3.85 -5.86
N ASP A 64 8.55 3.61 -6.63
CA ASP A 64 8.84 4.36 -7.86
C ASP A 64 7.78 4.17 -8.95
N PHE A 65 7.00 3.08 -8.87
CA PHE A 65 5.94 2.72 -9.82
C PHE A 65 4.54 2.75 -9.21
N THR A 66 4.39 3.17 -7.95
CA THR A 66 3.12 3.14 -7.22
C THR A 66 2.83 4.48 -6.53
N PRO A 67 2.33 5.49 -7.26
CA PRO A 67 2.22 6.87 -6.76
C PRO A 67 1.30 7.02 -5.56
N HIS A 68 0.36 6.09 -5.33
CA HIS A 68 -0.55 6.13 -4.18
C HIS A 68 -0.07 5.30 -2.98
N ILE A 69 1.09 4.68 -3.06
CA ILE A 69 1.66 3.87 -1.98
C ILE A 69 2.84 4.63 -1.39
N ASN A 70 2.71 5.00 -0.12
CA ASN A 70 3.79 5.66 0.60
C ASN A 70 4.96 4.69 0.82
N GLU A 71 6.16 5.24 0.76
CA GLU A 71 7.36 4.48 1.10
C GLU A 71 7.34 4.07 2.59
N PRO A 72 7.75 2.84 2.93
CA PRO A 72 7.86 2.43 4.32
C PRO A 72 8.79 3.38 5.08
N SER A 73 8.38 3.81 6.27
CA SER A 73 9.26 4.58 7.16
C SER A 73 10.46 3.72 7.57
N ILE A 74 11.66 4.29 7.47
CA ILE A 74 12.88 3.67 8.01
C ILE A 74 12.84 3.66 9.55
N SER A 75 13.57 2.73 10.17
CA SER A 75 13.70 2.71 11.63
C SER A 75 14.55 3.89 12.13
N LEU A 76 14.47 4.21 13.42
CA LEU A 76 15.32 5.23 14.02
C LEU A 76 16.81 4.90 13.84
N GLU A 77 17.18 3.64 14.05
CA GLU A 77 18.56 3.17 13.91
C GLU A 77 19.07 3.34 12.48
N GLN A 78 18.23 3.04 11.48
CA GLN A 78 18.56 3.26 10.07
C GLN A 78 18.70 4.75 9.75
N ALA A 79 17.80 5.59 10.25
CA ALA A 79 17.86 7.04 10.07
C ALA A 79 19.15 7.64 10.64
N MET A 80 19.58 7.17 11.82
CA MET A 80 20.83 7.61 12.43
C MET A 80 22.07 7.22 11.60
N GLN A 81 22.04 6.07 10.93
CA GLN A 81 23.13 5.66 10.03
C GLN A 81 23.20 6.53 8.77
N GLU A 82 22.06 6.96 8.22
CA GLU A 82 22.03 7.82 7.02
C GLU A 82 22.52 9.25 7.28
N TRP A 83 22.49 9.72 8.53
CA TRP A 83 22.92 11.08 8.90
C TRP A 83 24.40 11.18 9.30
N THR A 84 25.10 10.05 9.45
CA THR A 84 26.51 10.00 9.87
C THR A 84 27.42 9.94 8.65
#